data_AF-A0A0Q0RVY1-F1
#
_entry.id   AF-A0A0Q0RVY1-F1
#
_cell.length_a   1.000
_cell.length_b   1.000
_cell.length_c   1.000
_cell.angle_alpha   90.00
_cell.angle_beta   90.00
_cell.angle_gamma   90.00
#
_symmetry.space_group_name_H-M   'P 1'
#
loop_
_entity.id
_entity.type
_entity.pdbx_description
1 polymer ?
#
loop_
_entity_poly.entity_id
_entity_poly.type
_entity_poly.pdbx_seq_one_letter_code
_entity_poly.pdbx_strand_id
1 'polypeptide(L)'
;MERNDDVKTNFLENLKQLIDFKKINVIDVIKKIPAKRYEYFNKLNNNNLNKLNLDYGDKLTLSRDGLIYEIGNDKYVVTLKALILARYGVTNIDEFLNDLNKQFFIELYNKNTQELTWDEKTIILTLLGLMACDKNSAFKFTTDENAEVFQKCAKDALIFLQENNVIDSKFTIDDLFNYNARGEHKVQAKMTRINNIRIKTNNIYCKDTKLGHYLKIIIDNNINKDNLYFILRLIFNELPNKQNLINLLNKMYTRRYEVLSEDSNISLSLKHNLEHDILMWTIN
;
A
#
# COMPACT_ATOMS: atom_id res chain seq x y z
N MET A 1 4.29 -21.96 34.23
CA MET A 1 3.00 -21.64 33.57
C MET A 1 2.46 -20.32 34.11
N GLU A 2 2.43 -20.11 35.43
CA GLU A 2 1.90 -18.90 36.09
C GLU A 2 2.39 -17.56 35.50
N ARG A 3 3.70 -17.39 35.27
CA ARG A 3 4.24 -16.13 34.70
C ARG A 3 3.70 -15.76 33.31
N ASN A 4 3.36 -16.74 32.46
CA ASN A 4 2.85 -16.45 31.10
C ASN A 4 1.39 -15.96 31.13
N ASP A 5 0.59 -16.53 32.03
CA ASP A 5 -0.82 -16.15 32.20
C ASP A 5 -0.95 -14.74 32.79
N ASP A 6 -0.03 -14.35 33.68
CA ASP A 6 0.05 -13.00 34.23
C ASP A 6 0.38 -11.95 33.16
N VAL A 7 1.37 -12.22 32.30
CA VAL A 7 1.76 -11.31 31.20
C VAL A 7 0.60 -11.09 30.23
N LYS A 8 -0.09 -12.17 29.83
CA LYS A 8 -1.25 -12.11 28.94
C LYS A 8 -2.40 -11.31 29.57
N THR A 9 -2.71 -11.57 30.83
CA THR A 9 -3.79 -10.89 31.55
C THR A 9 -3.51 -9.39 31.66
N ASN A 10 -2.32 -9.03 32.14
CA ASN A 10 -1.88 -7.64 32.25
C ASN A 10 -1.91 -6.91 30.89
N PHE A 11 -1.43 -7.56 29.83
CA PHE A 11 -1.47 -6.99 28.48
C PHE A 11 -2.90 -6.68 28.03
N LEU A 12 -3.84 -7.64 28.18
CA LEU A 12 -5.22 -7.46 27.75
C LEU A 12 -5.96 -6.40 28.59
N GLU A 13 -5.66 -6.29 29.88
CA GLU A 13 -6.21 -5.25 30.76
C GLU A 13 -5.70 -3.85 30.39
N ASN A 14 -4.39 -3.70 30.18
CA ASN A 14 -3.81 -2.44 29.73
C ASN A 14 -4.34 -2.03 28.35
N LEU A 15 -4.52 -3.01 27.45
CA LEU A 15 -5.12 -2.75 26.14
C LEU A 15 -6.54 -2.19 26.25
N LYS A 16 -7.36 -2.69 27.19
CA LYS A 16 -8.72 -2.17 27.47
C LYS A 16 -8.74 -0.71 27.92
N GLN A 17 -7.68 -0.25 28.58
CA GLN A 17 -7.57 1.14 29.04
C GLN A 17 -7.15 2.08 27.91
N LEU A 18 -6.31 1.60 26.98
CA LEU A 18 -5.79 2.40 25.86
C LEU A 18 -6.77 2.52 24.70
N ILE A 19 -7.67 1.55 24.57
CA ILE A 19 -8.56 1.44 23.43
C ILE A 19 -10.00 1.52 23.90
N ASP A 20 -10.76 2.46 23.34
CA ASP A 20 -12.21 2.53 23.54
C ASP A 20 -12.90 1.38 22.79
N PHE A 21 -12.87 0.19 23.42
CA PHE A 21 -13.44 -1.01 22.85
C PHE A 21 -14.93 -0.87 22.59
N LYS A 22 -15.67 0.00 23.28
CA LYS A 22 -17.10 0.23 23.01
C LYS A 22 -17.32 0.71 21.58
N LYS A 23 -16.37 1.47 21.02
CA LYS A 23 -16.39 1.96 19.63
C LYS A 23 -15.86 0.95 18.60
N ILE A 24 -15.29 -0.17 19.02
CA ILE A 24 -14.73 -1.18 18.11
C ILE A 24 -15.73 -2.30 17.89
N ASN A 25 -16.34 -2.32 16.71
CA ASN A 25 -17.03 -3.53 16.25
C ASN A 25 -16.06 -4.40 15.45
N VAL A 26 -15.63 -5.52 16.05
CA VAL A 26 -14.70 -6.46 15.41
C VAL A 26 -15.25 -7.01 14.08
N ILE A 27 -16.56 -7.26 14.00
CA ILE A 27 -17.20 -7.74 12.77
C ILE A 27 -17.03 -6.71 11.65
N ASP A 28 -17.13 -5.42 11.97
CA ASP A 28 -16.93 -4.35 10.99
C ASP A 28 -15.46 -4.24 10.55
N VAL A 29 -14.51 -4.62 11.40
CA VAL A 29 -13.09 -4.73 11.01
C VAL A 29 -12.92 -5.88 10.02
N ILE A 30 -13.47 -7.06 10.30
CA ILE A 30 -13.35 -8.26 9.44
C ILE A 30 -13.99 -8.00 8.06
N LYS A 31 -15.17 -7.36 8.02
CA LYS A 31 -15.91 -7.03 6.79
C LYS A 31 -15.21 -6.01 5.90
N LYS A 32 -14.22 -5.26 6.39
CA LYS A 32 -13.45 -4.32 5.57
C LYS A 32 -12.63 -5.07 4.52
N ILE A 33 -12.48 -4.44 3.36
CA ILE A 33 -11.52 -4.89 2.35
C ILE A 33 -10.08 -4.90 2.93
N PRO A 34 -9.18 -5.77 2.41
CA PRO A 34 -7.83 -5.94 2.92
C PRO A 34 -7.06 -4.65 3.20
N ALA A 35 -7.06 -3.68 2.27
CA ALA A 35 -6.34 -2.43 2.43
C ALA A 35 -6.86 -1.56 3.59
N LYS A 36 -8.18 -1.57 3.83
CA LYS A 36 -8.80 -0.83 4.94
C LYS A 36 -8.56 -1.51 6.29
N ARG A 37 -8.43 -2.84 6.30
CA ARG A 37 -7.98 -3.58 7.49
C ARG A 37 -6.53 -3.26 7.83
N TYR A 38 -5.63 -3.30 6.85
CA TYR A 38 -4.22 -2.94 7.02
C TYR A 38 -4.06 -1.52 7.59
N GLU A 39 -4.78 -0.54 7.04
CA GLU A 39 -4.82 0.84 7.55
C GLU A 39 -5.30 0.91 9.01
N TYR A 40 -6.33 0.13 9.36
CA TYR A 40 -6.89 0.08 10.71
C TYR A 40 -5.86 -0.44 11.73
N PHE A 41 -5.23 -1.58 11.47
CA PHE A 41 -4.25 -2.18 12.38
C PHE A 41 -3.00 -1.30 12.56
N ASN A 42 -2.50 -0.66 11.49
CA ASN A 42 -1.37 0.25 11.60
C ASN A 42 -1.68 1.52 12.40
N LYS A 43 -2.90 2.08 12.27
CA LYS A 43 -3.32 3.23 13.10
C LYS A 43 -3.45 2.85 14.57
N LEU A 44 -3.94 1.64 14.85
CA LEU A 44 -4.09 1.12 16.21
C LEU A 44 -2.72 0.91 16.87
N ASN A 45 -1.71 0.51 16.09
CA ASN A 45 -0.34 0.35 16.56
C ASN A 45 0.30 1.66 17.02
N ASN A 46 0.36 2.67 16.13
CA ASN A 46 1.06 3.94 16.38
C ASN A 46 0.57 4.68 17.63
N ASN A 47 -0.66 4.40 18.08
CA ASN A 47 -1.28 5.11 19.19
C ASN A 47 -1.19 4.36 20.54
N ASN A 48 -0.97 3.04 20.55
CA ASN A 48 -1.26 2.21 21.73
C ASN A 48 -0.13 1.27 22.16
N LEU A 49 0.51 0.54 21.24
CA LEU A 49 1.54 -0.45 21.63
C LEU A 49 2.81 0.19 22.17
N ASN A 50 3.23 1.33 21.60
CA ASN A 50 4.36 2.10 22.10
C ASN A 50 4.15 2.62 23.54
N LYS A 51 2.91 2.63 24.05
CA LYS A 51 2.58 3.04 25.42
C LYS A 51 2.58 1.89 26.42
N LEU A 52 2.61 0.64 25.96
CA LEU A 52 2.52 -0.54 26.81
C LEU A 52 3.87 -0.95 27.44
N ASN A 53 4.98 -0.29 27.08
CA ASN A 53 6.33 -0.51 27.65
C ASN A 53 6.69 -2.01 27.83
N LEU A 54 6.38 -2.83 26.84
CA LEU A 54 6.62 -4.27 26.89
C LEU A 54 8.11 -4.57 26.79
N ASP A 55 8.64 -5.37 27.72
CA ASP A 55 10.01 -5.84 27.65
C ASP A 55 10.17 -6.95 26.58
N TYR A 56 11.41 -7.39 26.35
CA TYR A 56 11.70 -8.42 25.35
C TYR A 56 11.03 -9.77 25.66
N GLY A 57 10.97 -10.16 26.94
CA GLY A 57 10.33 -11.42 27.37
C GLY A 57 8.82 -11.39 27.20
N ASP A 58 8.19 -10.26 27.50
CA ASP A 58 6.77 -10.02 27.27
C ASP A 58 6.44 -10.07 25.78
N LYS A 59 7.24 -9.39 24.95
CA LYS A 59 7.08 -9.40 23.49
C LYS A 59 7.14 -10.81 22.92
N LEU A 60 8.11 -11.62 23.35
CA LEU A 60 8.24 -13.02 22.93
C LEU A 60 7.02 -13.84 23.34
N THR A 61 6.57 -13.70 24.58
CA THR A 61 5.42 -14.43 25.11
C THR A 61 4.14 -14.07 24.35
N LEU A 62 3.85 -12.79 24.20
CA LEU A 62 2.67 -12.29 23.51
C LEU A 62 2.68 -12.60 21.99
N SER A 63 3.86 -12.63 21.37
CA SER A 63 4.00 -13.01 19.95
C SER A 63 3.73 -14.49 19.74
N ARG A 64 4.30 -15.35 20.60
CA ARG A 64 4.05 -16.81 20.57
C ARG A 64 2.56 -17.12 20.71
N ASP A 65 1.87 -16.38 21.58
CA ASP A 65 0.46 -16.58 21.85
C ASP A 65 -0.45 -15.92 20.79
N GLY A 66 0.15 -15.26 19.79
CA GLY A 66 -0.54 -14.65 18.66
C GLY A 66 -1.32 -13.39 19.01
N LEU A 67 -0.93 -12.68 20.07
CA LEU A 67 -1.58 -11.46 20.56
C LEU A 67 -0.99 -10.20 19.94
N ILE A 68 0.31 -10.21 19.69
CA ILE A 68 1.01 -9.20 18.90
C ILE A 68 1.71 -9.87 17.71
N TYR A 69 2.04 -9.07 16.70
CA TYR A 69 2.73 -9.53 15.50
C TYR A 69 3.86 -8.56 15.14
N GLU A 70 5.07 -9.09 14.93
CA GLU A 70 6.23 -8.29 14.54
C GLU A 70 6.15 -7.91 13.06
N ILE A 71 6.23 -6.60 12.78
CA ILE A 71 6.22 -6.03 11.42
C ILE A 71 7.61 -5.56 10.96
N GLY A 72 8.66 -5.91 11.72
CA GLY A 72 10.07 -5.59 11.46
C GLY A 72 10.61 -4.42 12.30
N ASN A 73 11.94 -4.37 12.47
CA ASN A 73 12.65 -3.35 13.25
C ASN A 73 12.11 -3.20 14.69
N ASP A 74 11.83 -4.31 15.38
CA ASP A 74 11.26 -4.33 16.75
C ASP A 74 9.92 -3.59 16.88
N LYS A 75 9.20 -3.39 15.76
CA LYS A 75 7.84 -2.83 15.74
C LYS A 75 6.84 -3.98 15.74
N TYR A 76 5.87 -3.90 16.64
CA TYR A 76 4.79 -4.89 16.78
C TYR A 76 3.45 -4.26 16.46
N VAL A 77 2.45 -5.06 16.09
CA VAL A 77 1.06 -4.61 15.91
C VAL A 77 0.13 -5.52 16.70
N VAL A 78 -0.93 -4.95 17.28
CA VAL A 78 -1.96 -5.71 17.99
C VAL A 78 -2.77 -6.51 16.97
N THR A 79 -2.88 -7.81 17.21
CA THR A 79 -3.57 -8.74 16.32
C THR A 79 -5.10 -8.67 16.45
N LEU A 80 -5.81 -9.29 15.51
CA LEU A 80 -7.26 -9.47 15.60
C LEU A 80 -7.64 -10.29 16.84
N LYS A 81 -6.86 -11.33 17.15
CA LYS A 81 -7.05 -12.19 18.33
C LYS A 81 -7.02 -11.36 19.62
N ALA A 82 -5.98 -10.53 19.81
CA ALA A 82 -5.88 -9.68 20.99
C ALA A 82 -7.07 -8.72 21.15
N LEU A 83 -7.57 -8.13 20.05
CA LEU A 83 -8.75 -7.28 20.11
C LEU A 83 -10.02 -8.03 20.53
N ILE A 84 -10.20 -9.26 20.03
CA ILE A 84 -11.34 -10.11 20.39
C ILE A 84 -11.27 -10.52 21.86
N LEU A 85 -10.11 -11.00 22.31
CA LEU A 85 -9.90 -11.40 23.70
C LEU A 85 -10.10 -10.23 24.66
N ALA A 86 -9.55 -9.05 24.34
CA ALA A 86 -9.71 -7.86 25.16
C ALA A 86 -11.18 -7.38 25.20
N ARG A 87 -11.93 -7.48 24.09
CA ARG A 87 -13.33 -7.03 24.06
C ARG A 87 -14.29 -8.00 24.74
N TYR A 88 -14.13 -9.30 24.53
CA TYR A 88 -15.14 -10.30 24.89
C TYR A 88 -14.73 -11.24 26.02
N GLY A 89 -13.44 -11.26 26.42
CA GLY A 89 -12.97 -12.10 27.53
C GLY A 89 -13.11 -13.61 27.30
N VAL A 90 -13.23 -14.04 26.04
CA VAL A 90 -13.47 -15.43 25.65
C VAL A 90 -12.17 -16.24 25.66
N THR A 91 -12.07 -17.27 26.50
CA THR A 91 -10.81 -18.02 26.70
C THR A 91 -10.80 -19.41 26.04
N ASN A 92 -11.96 -19.94 25.65
CA ASN A 92 -12.11 -21.33 25.16
C ASN A 92 -12.24 -21.46 23.64
N ILE A 93 -11.85 -20.44 22.88
CA ILE A 93 -11.97 -20.41 21.41
C ILE A 93 -10.64 -20.11 20.71
N ASP A 94 -9.52 -20.40 21.38
CA ASP A 94 -8.20 -19.92 20.97
C ASP A 94 -7.79 -20.43 19.58
N GLU A 95 -8.12 -21.67 19.22
CA GLU A 95 -7.89 -22.23 17.87
C GLU A 95 -8.66 -21.45 16.80
N PHE A 96 -9.95 -21.22 17.01
CA PHE A 96 -10.79 -20.42 16.11
C PHE A 96 -10.25 -18.99 15.96
N LEU A 97 -9.79 -18.38 17.05
CA LEU A 97 -9.19 -17.04 16.99
C LEU A 97 -7.87 -17.02 16.25
N ASN A 98 -7.06 -18.07 16.37
CA ASN A 98 -5.82 -18.21 15.60
C ASN A 98 -6.12 -18.31 14.10
N ASP A 99 -7.14 -19.07 13.70
CA ASP A 99 -7.56 -19.19 12.30
C ASP A 99 -8.07 -17.85 11.74
N LEU A 100 -8.93 -17.16 12.50
CA LEU A 100 -9.38 -15.81 12.13
C LEU A 100 -8.20 -14.85 11.99
N ASN A 101 -7.25 -14.90 12.92
CA ASN A 101 -6.06 -14.05 12.89
C ASN A 101 -5.22 -14.34 11.65
N LYS A 102 -5.03 -15.61 11.30
CA LYS A 102 -4.30 -16.02 10.09
C LYS A 102 -4.94 -15.43 8.84
N GLN A 103 -6.24 -15.66 8.64
CA GLN A 103 -6.97 -15.25 7.43
C GLN A 103 -7.14 -13.73 7.31
N PHE A 104 -7.46 -13.05 8.41
CA PHE A 104 -7.89 -11.65 8.36
C PHE A 104 -6.82 -10.65 8.76
N PHE A 105 -5.72 -11.10 9.36
CA PHE A 105 -4.62 -10.25 9.83
C PHE A 105 -3.26 -10.68 9.25
N ILE A 106 -2.79 -11.91 9.50
CA ILE A 106 -1.42 -12.34 9.11
C ILE A 106 -1.26 -12.29 7.58
N GLU A 107 -2.24 -12.79 6.83
CA GLU A 107 -2.24 -12.71 5.36
C GLU A 107 -2.14 -11.27 4.83
N LEU A 108 -2.59 -10.25 5.58
CA LEU A 108 -2.42 -8.86 5.18
C LEU A 108 -0.97 -8.41 5.27
N TYR A 109 -0.28 -8.77 6.36
CA TYR A 109 1.12 -8.39 6.55
C TYR A 109 2.06 -9.18 5.66
N ASN A 110 1.74 -10.46 5.37
CA ASN A 110 2.44 -11.23 4.35
C ASN A 110 2.36 -10.59 2.96
N LYS A 111 1.26 -9.87 2.64
CA LYS A 111 1.18 -9.14 1.37
C LYS A 111 2.14 -7.95 1.31
N ASN A 112 2.51 -7.35 2.44
CA ASN A 112 3.44 -6.21 2.44
C ASN A 112 4.89 -6.64 2.09
N THR A 113 5.22 -7.92 2.30
CA THR A 113 6.54 -8.46 1.94
C THR A 113 6.59 -9.04 0.53
N GLN A 114 5.45 -9.11 -0.16
CA GLN A 114 5.39 -9.59 -1.54
C GLN A 114 5.87 -8.51 -2.51
N GLU A 115 6.69 -8.91 -3.47
CA GLU A 115 7.07 -8.07 -4.60
C GLU A 115 5.85 -7.58 -5.39
N LEU A 116 5.98 -6.41 -6.01
CA LEU A 116 5.01 -5.94 -6.98
C LEU A 116 5.01 -6.89 -8.19
N THR A 117 3.82 -7.30 -8.63
CA THR A 117 3.71 -8.02 -9.91
C THR A 117 3.98 -7.07 -11.07
N TRP A 118 4.31 -7.61 -12.24
CA TRP A 118 4.74 -6.79 -13.40
C TRP A 118 3.71 -5.74 -13.80
N ASP A 119 2.42 -6.06 -13.71
CA ASP A 119 1.30 -5.15 -13.98
C ASP A 119 1.20 -4.03 -12.93
N GLU A 120 1.43 -4.36 -11.67
CA GLU A 120 1.49 -3.39 -10.57
C GLU A 120 2.66 -2.42 -10.77
N LYS A 121 3.85 -2.92 -11.14
CA LYS A 121 5.03 -2.09 -11.45
C LYS A 121 4.74 -1.11 -12.60
N THR A 122 4.17 -1.60 -13.70
CA THR A 122 3.81 -0.77 -14.86
C THR A 122 2.82 0.32 -14.48
N ILE A 123 1.79 0.00 -13.70
CA ILE A 123 0.74 0.97 -13.33
C ILE A 123 1.28 2.05 -12.38
N ILE A 124 2.10 1.67 -11.40
CA ILE A 124 2.73 2.65 -10.50
C ILE A 124 3.66 3.56 -11.28
N LEU A 125 4.50 3.02 -12.16
CA LEU A 125 5.39 3.84 -13.00
C LEU A 125 4.61 4.79 -13.91
N THR A 126 3.49 4.32 -14.46
CA THR A 126 2.59 5.16 -15.27
C THR A 126 2.01 6.33 -14.46
N LEU A 127 1.49 6.05 -13.26
CA LEU A 127 0.97 7.08 -12.36
C LEU A 127 2.06 8.08 -11.95
N LEU A 128 3.28 7.60 -11.69
CA LEU A 128 4.43 8.45 -11.39
C LEU A 128 4.79 9.38 -12.56
N GLY A 129 4.81 8.85 -13.80
CA GLY A 129 5.11 9.64 -15.00
C GLY A 129 4.05 10.67 -15.36
N LEU A 130 2.78 10.36 -15.12
CA LEU A 130 1.68 11.32 -15.23
C LEU A 130 1.70 12.35 -14.09
N MET A 131 2.54 12.15 -13.07
CA MET A 131 2.52 12.85 -11.80
C MET A 131 1.13 12.84 -11.13
N ALA A 132 0.46 11.68 -11.18
CA ALA A 132 -0.75 11.44 -10.41
C ALA A 132 -0.40 11.22 -8.94
N CYS A 133 0.03 12.29 -8.27
CA CYS A 133 0.77 12.25 -7.00
C CYS A 133 0.00 12.81 -5.79
N ASP A 134 -1.25 13.17 -5.98
CA ASP A 134 -2.19 13.53 -4.93
C ASP A 134 -3.64 13.27 -5.37
N LYS A 135 -4.60 13.57 -4.50
CA LYS A 135 -6.03 13.41 -4.79
C LYS A 135 -6.55 14.32 -5.91
N ASN A 136 -5.90 15.44 -6.19
CA ASN A 136 -6.32 16.44 -7.17
C ASN A 136 -5.73 16.16 -8.57
N SER A 137 -4.71 15.30 -8.62
CA SER A 137 -4.04 14.82 -9.83
C SER A 137 -4.32 13.34 -10.07
N ALA A 138 -5.36 12.78 -9.45
CA ALA A 138 -5.64 11.36 -9.56
C ALA A 138 -6.10 10.98 -10.98
N PHE A 139 -5.71 9.79 -11.42
CA PHE A 139 -6.26 9.19 -12.61
C PHE A 139 -7.64 8.61 -12.31
N LYS A 140 -8.64 9.11 -13.01
CA LYS A 140 -10.01 8.60 -12.96
C LYS A 140 -10.45 8.28 -14.38
N PHE A 141 -11.01 7.09 -14.58
CA PHE A 141 -11.67 6.77 -15.84
C PHE A 141 -12.90 7.68 -15.99
N THR A 142 -12.84 8.63 -16.93
CA THR A 142 -13.91 9.59 -17.21
C THR A 142 -14.41 9.47 -18.63
N THR A 143 -13.53 9.12 -19.58
CA THR A 143 -13.84 8.93 -21.00
C THR A 143 -13.03 7.78 -21.59
N ASP A 144 -13.46 7.20 -22.71
CA ASP A 144 -12.64 6.21 -23.41
C ASP A 144 -11.31 6.83 -23.89
N GLU A 145 -11.35 8.10 -24.31
CA GLU A 145 -10.16 8.86 -24.73
C GLU A 145 -9.09 8.96 -23.63
N ASN A 146 -9.46 9.36 -22.40
CA ASN A 146 -8.49 9.50 -21.32
C ASN A 146 -7.89 8.13 -20.91
N ALA A 147 -8.68 7.07 -21.07
CA ALA A 147 -8.25 5.71 -20.83
C ALA A 147 -7.31 5.18 -21.92
N GLU A 148 -7.54 5.51 -23.18
CA GLU A 148 -6.63 5.20 -24.29
C GLU A 148 -5.29 5.91 -24.12
N VAL A 149 -5.30 7.18 -23.71
CA VAL A 149 -4.05 7.92 -23.43
C VAL A 149 -3.33 7.32 -22.22
N PHE A 150 -4.06 6.93 -21.16
CA PHE A 150 -3.47 6.17 -20.05
C PHE A 150 -2.84 4.87 -20.52
N GLN A 151 -3.51 4.11 -21.41
CA GLN A 151 -2.96 2.88 -21.98
C GLN A 151 -1.67 3.14 -22.79
N LYS A 152 -1.59 4.25 -23.55
CA LYS A 152 -0.36 4.64 -24.27
C LYS A 152 0.79 4.92 -23.30
N CYS A 153 0.53 5.64 -22.21
CA CYS A 153 1.54 5.88 -21.16
C CYS A 153 1.95 4.56 -20.46
N ALA A 154 1.00 3.66 -20.18
CA ALA A 154 1.30 2.35 -19.63
C ALA A 154 2.14 1.49 -20.58
N LYS A 155 1.95 1.61 -21.89
CA LYS A 155 2.79 0.96 -22.90
C LYS A 155 4.22 1.50 -22.86
N ASP A 156 4.38 2.83 -22.78
CA ASP A 156 5.69 3.46 -22.64
C ASP A 156 6.41 2.98 -21.37
N ALA A 157 5.70 2.90 -20.24
CA ALA A 157 6.22 2.37 -18.98
C ALA A 157 6.61 0.88 -19.07
N LEU A 158 5.78 0.05 -19.69
CA LEU A 158 6.06 -1.37 -19.89
C LEU A 158 7.33 -1.58 -20.71
N ILE A 159 7.47 -0.89 -21.84
CA ILE A 159 8.65 -0.98 -22.72
C ILE A 159 9.90 -0.59 -21.93
N PHE A 160 9.87 0.52 -21.19
CA PHE A 160 11.00 0.92 -20.37
C PHE A 160 11.40 -0.13 -19.32
N LEU A 161 10.40 -0.73 -18.65
CA LEU A 161 10.66 -1.78 -17.66
C LEU A 161 11.25 -3.04 -18.30
N GLN A 162 10.88 -3.36 -19.54
CA GLN A 162 11.46 -4.47 -20.31
C GLN A 162 12.91 -4.16 -20.74
N GLU A 163 13.17 -2.95 -21.23
CA GLU A 163 14.53 -2.51 -21.61
C GLU A 163 15.51 -2.51 -20.43
N ASN A 164 15.02 -2.36 -19.20
CA ASN A 164 15.81 -2.42 -17.97
C ASN A 164 15.75 -3.81 -17.28
N ASN A 165 15.28 -4.86 -17.97
CA ASN A 165 15.17 -6.23 -17.45
C ASN A 165 14.35 -6.36 -16.15
N VAL A 166 13.45 -5.42 -15.86
CA VAL A 166 12.55 -5.46 -14.69
C VAL A 166 11.35 -6.37 -14.95
N ILE A 167 10.91 -6.44 -16.21
CA ILE A 167 9.77 -7.22 -16.68
C ILE A 167 10.20 -8.04 -17.89
N ASP A 168 9.70 -9.28 -17.99
CA ASP A 168 9.92 -10.16 -19.13
C ASP A 168 9.34 -9.54 -20.43
N SER A 169 10.13 -9.60 -21.50
CA SER A 169 9.75 -9.16 -22.85
C SER A 169 8.45 -9.79 -23.39
N LYS A 170 8.03 -10.94 -22.87
CA LYS A 170 6.80 -11.62 -23.31
C LYS A 170 5.50 -10.89 -22.93
N PHE A 171 5.54 -10.05 -21.90
CA PHE A 171 4.34 -9.35 -21.44
C PHE A 171 4.00 -8.19 -22.37
N THR A 172 2.72 -8.08 -22.73
CA THR A 172 2.23 -7.07 -23.66
C THR A 172 1.27 -6.08 -22.97
N ILE A 173 0.99 -4.97 -23.66
CA ILE A 173 -0.03 -4.03 -23.19
C ILE A 173 -1.43 -4.64 -23.19
N ASP A 174 -1.68 -5.62 -24.07
CA ASP A 174 -2.94 -6.33 -24.11
C ASP A 174 -3.05 -7.27 -22.91
N ASP A 175 -1.98 -7.98 -22.52
CA ASP A 175 -1.95 -8.78 -21.28
C ASP A 175 -2.27 -7.92 -20.03
N LEU A 176 -1.81 -6.66 -20.02
CA LEU A 176 -2.02 -5.76 -18.88
C LEU A 176 -3.50 -5.45 -18.68
N PHE A 177 -4.20 -5.26 -19.79
CA PHE A 177 -5.61 -4.89 -19.84
C PHE A 177 -6.51 -6.03 -20.34
N ASN A 178 -6.05 -7.28 -20.28
CA ASN A 178 -6.82 -8.46 -20.65
C ASN A 178 -7.83 -8.83 -19.55
N TYR A 179 -8.75 -7.93 -19.27
CA TYR A 179 -9.87 -8.13 -18.35
C TYR A 179 -11.17 -7.90 -19.10
N ASN A 180 -11.78 -9.01 -19.52
CA ASN A 180 -13.11 -9.00 -20.12
C ASN A 180 -14.16 -8.95 -19.01
N ALA A 181 -14.46 -7.74 -18.52
CA ALA A 181 -15.66 -7.48 -17.75
C ALA A 181 -16.74 -6.93 -18.68
N ARG A 182 -17.89 -7.61 -18.76
CA ARG A 182 -18.98 -7.27 -19.69
C ARG A 182 -19.47 -5.84 -19.40
N GLY A 183 -19.30 -4.94 -20.37
CA GLY A 183 -19.77 -3.55 -20.28
C GLY A 183 -18.83 -2.59 -19.54
N GLU A 184 -17.62 -3.00 -19.14
CA GLU A 184 -16.59 -2.10 -18.60
C GLU A 184 -15.48 -1.87 -19.63
N HIS A 185 -14.95 -0.65 -19.73
CA HIS A 185 -13.72 -0.42 -20.51
C HIS A 185 -12.54 -1.17 -19.86
N LYS A 186 -11.67 -1.77 -20.66
CA LYS A 186 -10.57 -2.65 -20.20
C LYS A 186 -9.65 -2.01 -19.15
N VAL A 187 -9.37 -0.70 -19.27
CA VAL A 187 -8.56 0.06 -18.31
C VAL A 187 -9.31 0.21 -16.98
N GLN A 188 -10.58 0.59 -17.03
CA GLN A 188 -11.44 0.67 -15.84
C GLN A 188 -11.51 -0.70 -15.14
N ALA A 189 -11.71 -1.76 -15.91
CA ALA A 189 -11.81 -3.11 -15.39
C ALA A 189 -10.54 -3.55 -14.66
N LYS A 190 -9.36 -3.27 -15.24
CA LYS A 190 -8.06 -3.54 -14.61
C LYS A 190 -7.88 -2.74 -13.33
N MET A 191 -8.02 -1.42 -13.39
CA MET A 191 -7.77 -0.51 -12.27
C MET A 191 -8.70 -0.79 -11.07
N THR A 192 -9.96 -1.17 -11.35
CA THR A 192 -10.94 -1.55 -10.32
C THR A 192 -10.58 -2.86 -9.59
N ARG A 193 -9.72 -3.72 -10.15
CA ARG A 193 -9.38 -5.03 -9.56
C ARG A 193 -8.01 -5.06 -8.89
N ILE A 194 -7.24 -3.99 -9.03
CA ILE A 194 -5.97 -3.81 -8.32
C ILE A 194 -6.24 -3.45 -6.86
N ASN A 195 -6.10 -4.45 -5.98
CA ASN A 195 -6.47 -4.33 -4.57
C ASN A 195 -5.30 -4.53 -3.60
N ASN A 196 -4.24 -5.21 -4.02
CA ASN A 196 -3.11 -5.53 -3.13
C ASN A 196 -1.99 -4.47 -3.18
N ILE A 197 -1.83 -3.72 -4.28
CA ILE A 197 -0.81 -2.65 -4.39
C ILE A 197 -0.83 -1.72 -3.18
N ARG A 198 -2.01 -1.32 -2.72
CA ARG A 198 -2.14 -0.41 -1.57
C ARG A 198 -1.47 -0.95 -0.30
N ILE A 199 -1.47 -2.26 -0.09
CA ILE A 199 -0.80 -2.90 1.05
C ILE A 199 0.71 -2.96 0.80
N LYS A 200 1.12 -3.48 -0.37
CA LYS A 200 2.53 -3.61 -0.78
C LYS A 200 3.29 -2.27 -0.76
N THR A 201 2.59 -1.19 -1.10
CA THR A 201 3.14 0.17 -1.13
C THR A 201 3.00 0.90 0.20
N ASN A 202 2.63 0.21 1.29
CA ASN A 202 2.38 0.82 2.60
C ASN A 202 1.45 2.06 2.55
N ASN A 203 0.36 1.97 1.78
CA ASN A 203 -0.61 3.04 1.51
C ASN A 203 -0.09 4.24 0.70
N ILE A 204 1.10 4.17 0.08
CA ILE A 204 1.53 5.20 -0.87
C ILE A 204 0.64 5.16 -2.11
N TYR A 205 0.37 3.98 -2.68
CA TYR A 205 -0.68 3.86 -3.69
C TYR A 205 -2.06 4.00 -3.05
N CYS A 206 -2.82 4.96 -3.57
CA CYS A 206 -4.18 5.22 -3.15
C CYS A 206 -5.16 4.88 -4.28
N LYS A 207 -6.22 4.20 -3.87
CA LYS A 207 -7.39 3.88 -4.70
C LYS A 207 -8.61 4.38 -3.95
N ASP A 208 -9.30 5.32 -4.55
CA ASP A 208 -10.52 5.91 -4.03
C ASP A 208 -11.60 5.87 -5.11
N THR A 209 -12.80 5.42 -4.76
CA THR A 209 -13.90 5.26 -5.73
C THR A 209 -14.37 6.58 -6.31
N LYS A 210 -14.19 7.70 -5.59
CA LYS A 210 -14.60 9.03 -6.04
C LYS A 210 -13.46 9.78 -6.72
N LEU A 211 -12.26 9.71 -6.13
CA LEU A 211 -11.09 10.48 -6.55
C LEU A 211 -10.27 9.76 -7.63
N GLY A 212 -10.30 8.43 -7.70
CA GLY A 212 -9.51 7.64 -8.64
C GLY A 212 -8.22 7.07 -8.02
N HIS A 213 -7.17 6.99 -8.84
CA HIS A 213 -5.90 6.33 -8.53
C HIS A 213 -4.74 7.33 -8.51
N TYR A 214 -3.95 7.34 -7.44
CA TYR A 214 -2.81 8.24 -7.30
C TYR A 214 -1.76 7.67 -6.34
N LEU A 215 -0.57 8.25 -6.32
CA LEU A 215 0.53 7.94 -5.40
C LEU A 215 0.67 9.07 -4.38
N LYS A 216 0.64 8.80 -3.08
CA LYS A 216 0.82 9.82 -2.04
C LYS A 216 2.29 10.22 -1.88
N ILE A 217 2.85 10.83 -2.91
CA ILE A 217 4.25 11.29 -2.95
C ILE A 217 4.33 12.80 -2.71
N ILE A 218 3.29 13.56 -3.01
CA ILE A 218 3.21 14.98 -2.64
C ILE A 218 2.52 15.11 -1.27
N ILE A 219 3.21 15.74 -0.31
CA ILE A 219 2.69 16.08 1.02
C ILE A 219 3.05 17.54 1.28
N ASP A 220 2.06 18.35 1.66
CA ASP A 220 2.24 19.78 1.96
C ASP A 220 3.01 20.52 0.83
N ASN A 221 2.59 20.28 -0.42
CA ASN A 221 3.19 20.83 -1.65
C ASN A 221 4.68 20.53 -1.85
N ASN A 222 5.20 19.44 -1.27
CA ASN A 222 6.58 18.99 -1.46
C ASN A 222 6.65 17.50 -1.80
N ILE A 223 7.72 17.08 -2.48
CA ILE A 223 8.02 15.68 -2.74
C ILE A 223 8.49 15.02 -1.44
N ASN A 224 7.73 14.02 -0.97
CA ASN A 224 8.15 13.16 0.11
C ASN A 224 9.13 12.11 -0.44
N LYS A 225 10.43 12.32 -0.17
CA LYS A 225 11.51 11.48 -0.70
C LYS A 225 11.43 10.03 -0.22
N ASP A 226 11.03 9.81 1.03
CA ASP A 226 10.90 8.46 1.58
C ASP A 226 9.86 7.65 0.79
N ASN A 227 8.69 8.25 0.52
CA ASN A 227 7.65 7.61 -0.27
C ASN A 227 8.09 7.39 -1.74
N LEU A 228 8.75 8.38 -2.35
CA LEU A 228 9.28 8.26 -3.70
C LEU A 228 10.29 7.12 -3.81
N TYR A 229 11.31 7.11 -2.96
CA TYR A 229 12.39 6.11 -2.99
C TYR A 229 11.87 4.73 -2.64
N PHE A 230 10.93 4.62 -1.71
CA PHE A 230 10.26 3.36 -1.42
C PHE A 230 9.53 2.80 -2.64
N ILE A 231 8.77 3.64 -3.37
CA ILE A 231 8.11 3.22 -4.61
C ILE A 231 9.12 2.81 -5.67
N LEU A 232 10.20 3.58 -5.88
CA LEU A 232 11.21 3.25 -6.88
C LEU A 232 11.88 1.90 -6.57
N ARG A 233 12.19 1.61 -5.30
CA ARG A 233 12.73 0.31 -4.88
C ARG A 233 11.76 -0.85 -5.06
N LEU A 234 10.46 -0.61 -4.94
CA LEU A 234 9.46 -1.66 -5.22
C LEU A 234 9.34 -1.97 -6.72
N ILE A 235 9.60 -0.99 -7.59
CA ILE A 235 9.59 -1.19 -9.03
C ILE A 235 10.89 -1.85 -9.48
N PHE A 236 12.02 -1.28 -9.08
CA PHE A 236 13.35 -1.59 -9.60
C PHE A 236 14.18 -2.35 -8.56
N ASN A 237 14.59 -3.58 -8.91
CA ASN A 237 15.49 -4.38 -8.09
C ASN A 237 16.94 -3.87 -8.18
N GLU A 238 17.29 -3.23 -9.30
CA GLU A 238 18.59 -2.60 -9.58
C GLU A 238 18.38 -1.17 -10.08
N LEU A 239 19.37 -0.29 -9.92
CA LEU A 239 19.21 1.12 -10.33
C LEU A 239 19.07 1.18 -11.86
N PRO A 240 17.94 1.68 -12.39
CA PRO A 240 17.81 1.92 -13.82
C PRO A 240 18.72 3.07 -14.24
N ASN A 241 18.90 3.25 -15.54
CA ASN A 241 19.47 4.50 -16.02
C ASN A 241 18.54 5.67 -15.65
N LYS A 242 18.95 6.46 -14.65
CA LYS A 242 18.15 7.56 -14.07
C LYS A 242 17.77 8.62 -15.10
N GLN A 243 18.66 8.92 -16.05
CA GLN A 243 18.37 9.90 -17.10
C GLN A 243 17.30 9.36 -18.05
N ASN A 244 17.37 8.08 -18.43
CA ASN A 244 16.33 7.46 -19.26
C ASN A 244 15.00 7.38 -18.51
N LEU A 245 15.02 7.10 -17.20
CA LEU A 245 13.82 7.15 -16.36
C LEU A 245 13.20 8.55 -16.38
N ILE A 246 13.99 9.59 -16.14
CA ILE A 246 13.53 10.99 -16.20
C ILE A 246 12.95 11.32 -17.58
N ASN A 247 13.59 10.89 -18.66
CA ASN A 247 13.10 11.10 -20.03
C ASN A 247 11.74 10.41 -20.25
N LEU A 248 11.55 9.19 -19.74
CA LEU A 248 10.27 8.49 -19.77
C LEU A 248 9.20 9.25 -18.99
N LEU A 249 9.48 9.65 -17.74
CA LEU A 249 8.53 10.40 -16.92
C LEU A 249 8.14 11.71 -17.60
N ASN A 250 9.11 12.40 -18.21
CA ASN A 250 8.88 13.61 -18.99
C ASN A 250 7.97 13.39 -20.19
N LYS A 251 8.19 12.31 -20.95
CA LYS A 251 7.33 11.92 -22.07
C LYS A 251 5.89 11.65 -21.64
N MET A 252 5.69 11.00 -20.49
CA MET A 252 4.34 10.75 -19.96
C MET A 252 3.69 12.03 -19.41
N TYR A 253 4.48 12.89 -18.75
CA TYR A 253 4.02 14.15 -18.18
C TYR A 253 3.39 15.06 -19.22
N THR A 254 3.88 15.08 -20.47
CA THR A 254 3.28 15.92 -21.53
C THR A 254 1.83 15.54 -21.85
N ARG A 255 1.40 14.32 -21.53
CA ARG A 255 0.05 13.81 -21.76
C ARG A 255 -0.85 13.90 -20.53
N ARG A 256 -0.37 14.46 -19.41
CA ARG A 256 -1.09 14.43 -18.13
C ARG A 256 -2.47 15.08 -18.20
N TYR A 257 -2.60 16.19 -18.94
CA TYR A 257 -3.85 16.94 -19.06
C TYR A 257 -4.92 16.19 -19.86
N GLU A 258 -4.50 15.24 -20.71
CA GLU A 258 -5.41 14.36 -21.45
C GLU A 258 -5.91 13.18 -20.58
N VAL A 259 -5.25 12.91 -19.45
CA VAL A 259 -5.46 11.69 -18.64
C VAL A 259 -6.11 11.97 -17.30
N LEU A 260 -5.71 13.04 -16.62
CA LEU A 260 -6.06 13.29 -15.21
C LEU A 260 -7.31 14.17 -15.08
N SER A 261 -8.09 13.94 -14.03
CA SER A 261 -9.46 14.46 -13.94
C SER A 261 -9.61 15.93 -13.52
N GLU A 262 -8.54 16.65 -13.14
CA GLU A 262 -8.58 18.08 -12.83
C GLU A 262 -7.23 18.78 -13.09
N ASP A 263 -7.33 20.09 -13.37
CA ASP A 263 -6.27 21.03 -13.74
C ASP A 263 -5.38 21.43 -12.54
N SER A 264 -5.01 20.46 -11.70
CA SER A 264 -4.02 20.70 -10.66
C SER A 264 -2.69 21.00 -11.34
N ASN A 265 -2.41 22.29 -11.53
CA ASN A 265 -1.14 22.76 -12.03
C ASN A 265 -0.05 22.38 -11.02
N ILE A 266 0.48 21.17 -11.19
CA ILE A 266 1.74 20.78 -10.57
C ILE A 266 2.76 21.80 -11.04
N SER A 267 3.29 22.55 -10.09
CA SER A 267 4.25 23.58 -10.39
C SER A 267 5.46 22.98 -11.09
N LEU A 268 6.07 23.75 -11.98
CA LEU A 268 7.34 23.35 -12.58
C LEU A 268 8.38 23.05 -11.51
N SER A 269 8.36 23.74 -10.37
CA SER A 269 9.25 23.46 -9.24
C SER A 269 9.07 22.04 -8.69
N LEU A 270 7.84 21.54 -8.54
CA LEU A 270 7.59 20.17 -8.08
C LEU A 270 8.12 19.13 -9.06
N LYS A 271 7.97 19.40 -10.36
CA LYS A 271 8.50 18.55 -11.41
C LYS A 271 10.04 18.49 -11.36
N HIS A 272 10.72 19.64 -11.28
CA HIS A 272 12.17 19.69 -11.15
C HIS A 272 12.67 19.03 -9.85
N ASN A 273 11.92 19.18 -8.75
CA ASN A 273 12.25 18.51 -7.50
C ASN A 273 12.14 16.99 -7.63
N LEU A 274 11.12 16.47 -8.33
CA LEU A 274 10.99 15.04 -8.62
C LEU A 274 12.19 14.52 -9.43
N GLU A 275 12.57 15.23 -10.50
CA GLU A 275 13.72 14.87 -11.33
C GLU A 275 15.03 14.87 -10.54
N HIS A 276 15.25 15.93 -9.76
CA HIS A 276 16.40 16.04 -8.87
C HIS A 276 16.45 14.89 -7.86
N ASP A 277 15.33 14.57 -7.21
CA ASP A 277 15.29 13.49 -6.23
C ASP A 277 15.52 12.12 -6.89
N ILE A 278 15.06 11.88 -8.12
CA ILE A 278 15.39 10.67 -8.89
C ILE A 278 16.89 10.59 -9.19
N LEU A 279 17.54 11.71 -9.54
CA LEU A 279 18.99 11.76 -9.75
C LEU A 279 19.75 11.39 -8.47
N MET A 280 19.25 11.83 -7.32
CA MET A 280 19.87 11.58 -6.01
C MET A 280 19.52 10.23 -5.39
N TRP A 281 18.54 9.50 -5.93
CA TRP A 281 18.09 8.21 -5.38
C TRP A 281 19.19 7.13 -5.41
N THR A 282 19.37 6.42 -4.30
CA THR A 282 20.27 5.26 -4.20
C THR A 282 19.52 4.01 -3.69
N ILE A 283 19.98 2.83 -4.12
CA ILE A 283 19.58 1.55 -3.53
C ILE A 283 20.47 1.34 -2.30
N ASN A 284 19.88 1.41 -1.11
CA ASN A 284 20.49 1.01 0.16
C ASN A 284 19.70 -0.14 0.73
#